data_AF-A0A6P0Z8P0-F1
#
_entry.id   AF-A0A6P0Z8P0-F1
#
_cell.length_a   1.000
_cell.length_b   1.000
_cell.length_c   1.000
_cell.angle_alpha   90.00
_cell.angle_beta   90.00
_cell.angle_gamma   90.00
#
_symmetry.space_group_name_H-M   'P 1'
#
loop_
_entity.id
_entity.type
_entity.pdbx_description
1 polymer ?
#
loop_
_entity_poly.entity_id
_entity_poly.type
_entity_poly.pdbx_seq_one_letter_code
_entity_poly.pdbx_strand_id
1 'polypeptide(L)'
;CFLCRRNALTKLEGYTSAKSSFCDDVTLARHAAAQGFKVGFLDGSKVLKVRMYEGALETWNGWGRSLDLKDASNASQLWHDLWFLLCVQGLPLPASLVFLGCLILGSYSLSLALAVGLNLGLVLIRTAMLLAIAPSYDRSQVSPLVWCMFWLSPVADPLAVVRIFWSALTRPTQWRGRSYRKFQL
;
A
#
# COMPACT_ATOMS: atom_id res chain seq x y z
N CYS A 1 -10.22 1.18 10.02
CA CYS A 1 -10.96 1.76 11.16
C CYS A 1 -12.18 2.48 10.61
N PHE A 2 -13.36 2.28 11.22
CA PHE A 2 -14.61 2.82 10.74
C PHE A 2 -15.35 3.57 11.86
N LEU A 3 -15.84 4.76 11.56
CA LEU A 3 -16.67 5.55 12.46
C LEU A 3 -17.99 5.87 11.78
N CYS A 4 -19.10 5.56 12.42
CA CYS A 4 -20.42 5.88 11.92
C CYS A 4 -21.36 6.25 13.06
N ARG A 5 -22.42 7.00 12.74
CA ARG A 5 -23.50 7.24 13.69
C ARG A 5 -24.29 5.94 13.88
N ARG A 6 -24.70 5.66 15.12
CA ARG A 6 -25.53 4.47 15.43
C ARG A 6 -26.73 4.32 14.51
N ASN A 7 -27.47 5.41 14.26
CA ASN A 7 -28.64 5.38 13.37
C ASN A 7 -28.29 4.96 11.94
N ALA A 8 -27.14 5.40 11.40
CA ALA A 8 -26.68 4.96 10.09
C ALA A 8 -26.36 3.45 10.09
N LEU A 9 -25.65 2.96 11.11
CA LEU A 9 -25.33 1.53 11.23
C LEU A 9 -26.57 0.65 11.36
N THR A 10 -27.57 1.10 12.12
CA THR A 10 -28.85 0.38 12.26
C THR A 10 -29.59 0.30 10.93
N LYS A 11 -29.61 1.38 10.13
CA LYS A 11 -30.22 1.38 8.79
C LYS A 11 -29.50 0.49 7.78
N LEU A 12 -28.21 0.23 7.99
CA LEU A 12 -27.40 -0.67 7.17
C LEU A 12 -27.45 -2.12 7.69
N GLU A 13 -28.30 -2.42 8.68
CA GLU A 13 -28.40 -3.73 9.32
C GLU A 13 -27.07 -4.23 9.89
N GLY A 14 -26.28 -3.30 10.45
CA GLY A 14 -24.98 -3.60 11.03
C GLY A 14 -23.93 -4.01 9.99
N TYR A 15 -23.25 -5.12 10.24
CA TYR A 15 -22.18 -5.66 9.39
C TYR A 15 -22.67 -6.77 8.46
N THR A 16 -23.99 -6.93 8.29
CA THR A 16 -24.56 -8.05 7.54
C THR A 16 -24.05 -8.10 6.10
N SER A 17 -23.96 -6.94 5.43
CA SER A 17 -23.41 -6.80 4.07
C SER A 17 -21.89 -7.06 3.98
N ALA A 18 -21.17 -7.00 5.10
CA ALA A 18 -19.72 -7.13 5.16
C ALA A 18 -19.24 -8.41 5.86
N LYS A 19 -20.17 -9.30 6.28
CA LYS A 19 -19.89 -10.46 7.14
C LYS A 19 -18.85 -11.43 6.54
N SER A 20 -18.81 -11.56 5.22
CA SER A 20 -17.90 -12.44 4.49
C SER A 20 -16.71 -11.70 3.87
N SER A 21 -16.55 -10.40 4.12
CA SER A 21 -15.47 -9.60 3.53
C SER A 21 -14.25 -9.55 4.46
N PHE A 22 -13.06 -9.66 3.87
CA PHE A 22 -11.81 -9.45 4.62
C PHE A 22 -11.56 -7.96 4.95
N CYS A 23 -12.15 -7.06 4.18
CA CYS A 23 -12.11 -5.60 4.38
C CYS A 23 -13.50 -5.10 4.78
N ASP A 24 -13.96 -5.55 5.94
CA ASP A 24 -15.31 -5.29 6.45
C ASP A 24 -15.63 -3.80 6.55
N ASP A 25 -14.67 -2.97 6.96
CA ASP A 25 -14.81 -1.52 7.05
C ASP A 25 -14.99 -0.83 5.69
N VAL A 26 -14.17 -1.18 4.70
CA VAL A 26 -14.28 -0.66 3.33
C VAL A 26 -15.57 -1.14 2.68
N THR A 27 -15.93 -2.41 2.84
CA THR A 27 -17.15 -3.00 2.29
C THR A 27 -18.40 -2.32 2.85
N LEU A 28 -18.44 -2.12 4.18
CA LEU A 28 -19.54 -1.41 4.82
C LEU A 28 -19.61 0.06 4.39
N ALA A 29 -18.48 0.75 4.26
CA ALA A 29 -18.43 2.13 3.77
C ALA A 29 -18.94 2.26 2.33
N ARG A 30 -18.55 1.35 1.43
CA ARG A 30 -19.06 1.33 0.04
C ARG A 30 -20.55 1.04 0.00
N HIS A 31 -21.02 0.10 0.81
CA HIS A 31 -22.45 -0.21 0.93
C HIS A 31 -23.23 1.02 1.44
N ALA A 32 -22.72 1.72 2.46
CA ALA A 32 -23.32 2.95 2.96
C ALA A 32 -23.41 4.03 1.88
N ALA A 33 -22.36 4.22 1.09
CA ALA A 33 -22.34 5.17 -0.02
C ALA A 33 -23.39 4.82 -1.09
N ALA A 34 -23.51 3.54 -1.43
CA ALA A 34 -24.53 3.06 -2.38
C ALA A 34 -25.97 3.28 -1.88
N GLN A 35 -26.17 3.28 -0.57
CA GLN A 35 -27.45 3.62 0.09
C GLN A 35 -27.66 5.14 0.28
N GLY A 36 -26.80 5.98 -0.30
CA GLY A 36 -26.93 7.44 -0.28
C GLY A 36 -26.39 8.12 0.99
N PHE A 37 -25.68 7.40 1.87
CA PHE A 37 -25.02 8.03 3.00
C PHE A 37 -23.77 8.80 2.57
N LYS A 38 -23.49 9.91 3.26
CA LYS A 38 -22.24 10.64 3.11
C LYS A 38 -21.11 9.86 3.78
N VAL A 39 -20.13 9.45 2.99
CA VAL A 39 -18.90 8.80 3.45
C VAL A 39 -17.71 9.70 3.16
N GLY A 40 -16.65 9.59 3.96
CA GLY A 40 -15.43 10.38 3.78
C GLY A 40 -14.27 9.84 4.59
N PHE A 41 -13.07 10.27 4.24
CA PHE A 41 -11.85 9.98 4.98
C PHE A 41 -11.55 11.14 5.93
N LEU A 42 -11.15 10.81 7.15
CA LEU A 42 -10.74 11.76 8.17
C LEU A 42 -9.35 11.37 8.67
N ASP A 43 -8.50 12.38 8.91
CA ASP A 43 -7.20 12.15 9.54
C ASP A 43 -7.38 11.77 11.02
N GLY A 44 -7.10 10.52 11.33
CA GLY A 44 -7.15 9.97 12.69
C GLY A 44 -5.84 10.08 13.47
N SER A 45 -4.81 10.74 12.93
CA SER A 45 -3.45 10.79 13.50
C SER A 45 -3.39 11.27 14.95
N LYS A 46 -4.32 12.16 15.35
CA LYS A 46 -4.40 12.70 16.72
C LYS A 46 -5.23 11.84 17.69
N VAL A 47 -5.95 10.84 17.17
CA VAL A 47 -6.94 10.07 17.94
C VAL A 47 -6.47 8.63 18.16
N LEU A 48 -5.71 8.07 17.20
CA LEU A 48 -5.35 6.66 17.19
C LEU A 48 -3.88 6.50 16.82
N LYS A 49 -3.16 5.70 17.61
CA LYS A 49 -1.85 5.15 17.26
C LYS A 49 -1.99 3.65 17.09
N VAL A 50 -1.48 3.12 15.97
CA VAL A 50 -1.56 1.69 15.65
C VAL A 50 -0.16 1.13 15.49
N ARG A 51 0.10 0.01 16.18
CA ARG A 51 1.25 -0.86 15.88
C ARG A 51 0.76 -1.97 14.98
N MET A 52 1.09 -1.88 13.69
CA MET A 52 0.65 -2.86 12.68
C MET A 52 1.44 -4.18 12.77
N TYR A 53 2.76 -4.08 12.92
CA TYR A 53 3.68 -5.22 12.91
C TYR A 53 4.74 -5.07 14.01
N GLU A 54 5.17 -6.18 14.58
CA GLU A 54 6.22 -6.24 15.61
C GLU A 54 7.64 -6.20 15.02
N GLY A 55 7.82 -6.62 13.75
CA GLY A 55 9.12 -6.62 13.09
C GLY A 55 9.08 -6.87 11.58
N ALA A 56 10.27 -7.02 10.99
CA ALA A 56 10.46 -7.16 9.55
C ALA A 56 9.77 -8.40 8.96
N LEU A 57 9.81 -9.54 9.66
CA LEU A 57 9.17 -10.78 9.20
C LEU A 57 7.64 -10.65 9.14
N GLU A 58 7.03 -10.08 10.17
CA GLU A 58 5.58 -9.80 10.17
C GLU A 58 5.21 -8.78 9.11
N THR A 59 6.04 -7.75 8.93
CA THR A 59 5.87 -6.74 7.88
C THR A 59 5.91 -7.38 6.48
N TRP A 60 6.89 -8.25 6.22
CA TRP A 60 7.00 -9.00 4.97
C TRP A 60 5.79 -9.89 4.71
N ASN A 61 5.31 -10.58 5.74
CA ASN A 61 4.12 -11.41 5.65
C ASN A 61 2.85 -10.56 5.44
N GLY A 62 2.84 -9.33 5.96
CA GLY A 62 1.76 -8.36 5.87
C GLY A 62 1.65 -7.62 4.54
N TRP A 63 2.78 -7.26 3.89
CA TRP A 63 2.82 -6.47 2.65
C TRP A 63 1.93 -7.00 1.53
N GLY A 64 1.80 -8.33 1.46
CA GLY A 64 0.95 -8.94 0.46
C GLY A 64 -0.54 -8.55 0.54
N ARG A 65 -0.98 -8.00 1.67
CA ARG A 65 -2.38 -7.59 1.90
C ARG A 65 -2.65 -6.13 1.55
N SER A 66 -1.62 -5.34 1.23
CA SER A 66 -1.80 -3.94 0.88
C SER A 66 -2.59 -3.75 -0.42
N LEU A 67 -2.67 -4.80 -1.26
CA LEU A 67 -3.48 -4.84 -2.48
C LEU A 67 -4.68 -5.80 -2.37
N ASP A 68 -5.17 -6.06 -1.16
CA ASP A 68 -6.33 -6.94 -0.92
C ASP A 68 -7.67 -6.27 -1.29
N LEU A 69 -7.67 -5.48 -2.36
CA LEU A 69 -8.85 -5.12 -3.14
C LEU A 69 -9.35 -6.30 -3.98
N LYS A 70 -8.87 -7.54 -3.75
CA LYS A 70 -9.31 -8.74 -4.48
C LYS A 70 -10.80 -9.00 -4.37
N ASP A 71 -11.41 -8.62 -3.26
CA ASP A 71 -12.86 -8.70 -3.05
C ASP A 71 -13.64 -7.65 -3.87
N ALA A 72 -12.93 -6.69 -4.49
CA ALA A 72 -13.50 -5.46 -5.01
C ALA A 72 -13.06 -5.08 -6.44
N SER A 73 -11.97 -5.63 -6.96
CA SER A 73 -11.38 -5.29 -8.27
C SER A 73 -11.44 -6.45 -9.26
N ASN A 74 -11.71 -6.12 -10.53
CA ASN A 74 -11.65 -7.09 -11.62
C ASN A 74 -10.19 -7.50 -11.89
N ALA A 75 -9.98 -8.70 -12.44
CA ALA A 75 -8.63 -9.21 -12.73
C ALA A 75 -7.79 -8.26 -13.61
N SER A 76 -8.41 -7.62 -14.61
CA SER A 76 -7.75 -6.61 -15.44
C SER A 76 -7.27 -5.41 -14.63
N GLN A 77 -8.11 -4.89 -13.74
CA GLN A 77 -7.77 -3.75 -12.89
C GLN A 77 -6.60 -4.10 -11.97
N LEU A 78 -6.62 -5.29 -11.37
CA LEU A 78 -5.51 -5.78 -10.55
C LEU A 78 -4.18 -5.80 -11.33
N TRP A 79 -4.17 -6.30 -12.57
CA TRP A 79 -2.95 -6.30 -13.39
C TRP A 79 -2.48 -4.89 -13.77
N HIS A 80 -3.40 -3.97 -14.06
CA HIS A 80 -3.05 -2.57 -14.28
C HIS A 80 -2.42 -1.94 -13.04
N ASP A 81 -3.00 -2.16 -11.85
CA ASP A 81 -2.47 -1.64 -10.59
C ASP A 81 -1.08 -2.22 -10.29
N LEU A 82 -0.88 -3.53 -10.52
CA LEU A 82 0.42 -4.18 -10.35
C LEU A 82 1.49 -3.61 -11.28
N TRP A 83 1.16 -3.43 -12.57
CA TRP A 83 2.10 -2.86 -13.54
C TRP A 83 2.41 -1.40 -13.23
N PHE A 84 1.38 -0.63 -12.85
CA PHE A 84 1.53 0.74 -12.41
C PHE A 84 2.49 0.83 -11.22
N LEU A 85 2.27 0.03 -10.17
CA LEU A 85 3.15 -0.04 -8.99
C LEU A 85 4.58 -0.45 -9.36
N LEU A 86 4.75 -1.42 -10.27
CA LEU A 86 6.06 -1.80 -10.76
C LEU A 86 6.77 -0.60 -11.42
N CYS A 87 6.10 0.11 -12.31
CA CYS A 87 6.67 1.25 -13.02
C CYS A 87 6.99 2.45 -12.11
N VAL A 88 6.10 2.79 -11.17
CA VAL A 88 6.24 4.02 -10.36
C VAL A 88 6.96 3.83 -9.03
N GLN A 89 7.04 2.59 -8.52
CA GLN A 89 7.64 2.30 -7.21
C GLN A 89 8.72 1.21 -7.29
N GLY A 90 8.52 0.13 -8.05
CA GLY A 90 9.47 -0.98 -8.09
C GLY A 90 10.72 -0.74 -8.94
N LEU A 91 10.55 -0.12 -10.11
CA LEU A 91 11.62 0.10 -11.10
C LEU A 91 12.47 1.36 -10.92
N PRO A 92 12.01 2.49 -10.34
CA PRO A 92 12.78 3.74 -10.42
C PRO A 92 14.19 3.67 -9.84
N LEU A 93 14.39 2.96 -8.72
CA LEU A 93 15.73 2.78 -8.16
C LEU A 93 16.63 1.88 -9.01
N PRO A 94 16.22 0.64 -9.39
CA PRO A 94 16.98 -0.17 -10.35
C PRO A 94 17.29 0.56 -11.67
N ALA A 95 16.31 1.27 -12.23
CA ALA A 95 16.47 2.02 -13.46
C ALA A 95 17.50 3.16 -13.31
N SER A 96 17.54 3.83 -12.16
CA SER A 96 18.56 4.85 -11.87
C SER A 96 19.98 4.30 -11.98
N LEU A 97 20.22 3.07 -11.50
CA LEU A 97 21.53 2.42 -11.59
C LEU A 97 21.90 2.09 -13.03
N VAL A 98 20.94 1.58 -13.81
CA VAL A 98 21.13 1.28 -15.24
C VAL A 98 21.45 2.55 -16.01
N PHE A 99 20.68 3.61 -15.81
CA PHE A 99 20.92 4.88 -16.49
C PHE A 99 22.26 5.51 -16.12
N LEU A 100 22.66 5.44 -14.84
CA LEU A 100 23.98 5.89 -14.42
C LEU A 100 25.09 5.13 -15.16
N GLY A 101 24.94 3.80 -15.31
CA GLY A 101 25.85 2.98 -16.11
C GLY A 101 25.92 3.42 -17.57
N CYS A 102 24.78 3.66 -18.21
CA CYS A 102 24.73 4.15 -19.60
C CYS A 102 25.44 5.50 -19.77
N LEU A 103 25.25 6.43 -18.82
CA LEU A 103 25.89 7.75 -18.85
C LEU A 103 27.40 7.66 -18.62
N ILE A 104 27.87 6.79 -17.73
CA ILE A 104 29.30 6.55 -17.48
C ILE A 104 29.97 5.95 -18.73
N LEU A 105 29.27 5.07 -19.45
CA LEU A 105 29.72 4.48 -20.71
C LEU A 105 29.66 5.46 -21.90
N GLY A 106 29.32 6.73 -21.67
CA GLY A 106 29.30 7.77 -22.70
C GLY A 106 28.13 7.69 -23.68
N SER A 107 27.07 6.95 -23.34
CA SER A 107 25.86 6.91 -24.17
C SER A 107 25.03 8.17 -23.92
N TYR A 108 24.88 9.01 -24.93
CA TYR A 108 24.05 10.21 -24.86
C TYR A 108 23.06 10.20 -26.02
N SER A 109 21.77 10.15 -25.70
CA SER A 109 20.68 10.27 -26.66
C SER A 109 19.53 11.07 -26.05
N LEU A 110 18.74 11.74 -26.89
CA LEU A 110 17.57 12.49 -26.42
C LEU A 110 16.60 11.58 -25.66
N SER A 111 16.37 10.37 -26.16
CA SER A 111 15.52 9.36 -25.52
C SER A 111 16.03 8.97 -24.12
N LEU A 112 17.34 8.80 -23.96
CA LEU A 112 17.94 8.52 -22.66
C LEU A 112 17.79 9.71 -21.71
N ALA A 113 18.01 10.94 -22.18
CA ALA A 113 17.83 12.14 -21.37
C ALA A 113 16.39 12.29 -20.85
N LEU A 114 15.39 12.03 -21.71
CA LEU A 114 13.98 12.03 -21.32
C LEU A 114 13.65 10.92 -20.32
N ALA A 115 14.17 9.71 -20.54
CA ALA A 115 13.98 8.58 -19.63
C ALA A 115 14.59 8.85 -18.24
N VAL A 116 15.80 9.42 -18.20
CA VAL A 116 16.46 9.85 -16.96
C VAL A 116 15.63 10.93 -16.27
N GLY A 117 15.17 11.95 -16.99
CA GLY A 117 14.35 13.02 -16.44
C GLY A 117 13.05 12.51 -15.80
N LEU A 118 12.32 11.64 -16.51
CA LEU A 118 11.11 11.00 -16.00
C LEU A 118 11.41 10.19 -14.73
N ASN A 119 12.45 9.37 -14.77
CA ASN A 119 12.83 8.51 -13.66
C ASN A 119 13.25 9.31 -12.41
N LEU A 120 14.03 10.39 -12.59
CA LEU A 120 14.38 11.30 -11.50
C LEU A 120 13.13 11.98 -10.92
N GLY A 121 12.17 12.36 -11.77
CA GLY A 121 10.87 12.85 -11.33
C GLY A 121 10.12 11.86 -10.44
N LEU A 122 10.09 10.58 -10.82
CA LEU A 122 9.48 9.52 -10.00
C LEU A 122 10.19 9.32 -8.65
N VAL A 123 11.53 9.27 -8.65
CA VAL A 123 12.34 9.17 -7.43
C VAL A 123 12.12 10.39 -6.52
N LEU A 124 12.03 11.59 -7.10
CA LEU A 124 11.76 12.83 -6.37
C LEU A 124 10.38 12.80 -5.71
N ILE A 125 9.33 12.43 -6.46
CA ILE A 125 7.98 12.28 -5.91
C ILE A 125 7.98 11.27 -4.76
N ARG A 126 8.61 10.10 -4.96
CA ARG A 126 8.70 9.04 -3.95
C ARG A 126 9.42 9.51 -2.68
N THR A 127 10.46 10.31 -2.82
CA THR A 127 11.23 10.88 -1.70
C THR A 127 10.45 12.00 -1.02
N ALA A 128 9.78 12.87 -1.78
CA ALA A 128 8.92 13.91 -1.24
C ALA A 128 7.75 13.35 -0.43
N MET A 129 7.20 12.20 -0.83
CA MET A 129 6.19 11.48 -0.04
C MET A 129 6.70 11.04 1.33
N LEU A 130 8.00 10.74 1.50
CA LEU A 130 8.56 10.45 2.82
C LEU A 130 8.44 11.65 3.76
N LEU A 131 8.70 12.86 3.26
CA LEU A 131 8.52 14.09 4.03
C LEU A 131 7.06 14.27 4.45
N ALA A 132 6.13 13.99 3.54
CA ALA A 132 4.70 14.13 3.79
C ALA A 132 4.18 13.14 4.85
N ILE A 133 4.66 11.89 4.85
CA ILE A 133 4.20 10.85 5.79
C ILE A 133 5.01 10.81 7.09
N ALA A 134 6.20 11.43 7.14
CA ALA A 134 7.06 11.42 8.32
C ALA A 134 6.38 11.90 9.62
N PRO A 135 5.44 12.86 9.62
CA PRO A 135 4.70 13.26 10.82
C PRO A 135 3.70 12.20 11.31
N SER A 136 3.27 11.27 10.46
CA SER A 136 2.33 10.21 10.82
C SER A 136 2.95 9.08 11.64
N TYR A 137 4.28 9.01 11.70
CA TYR A 137 5.01 8.01 12.49
C TYR A 137 5.32 8.53 13.88
N ASP A 138 5.02 7.72 14.90
CA ASP A 138 5.43 8.03 16.27
C ASP A 138 6.92 7.68 16.47
N ARG A 139 7.67 8.68 16.94
CA ARG A 139 9.13 8.61 17.15
C ARG A 139 9.52 8.42 18.62
N SER A 140 8.56 8.41 19.54
CA SER A 140 8.81 8.38 20.99
C SER A 140 9.56 7.13 21.47
N GLN A 141 9.42 6.00 20.76
CA GLN A 141 9.97 4.69 21.16
C GLN A 141 11.07 4.19 20.22
N VAL A 142 11.57 5.04 19.32
CA VAL A 142 12.50 4.63 18.25
C VAL A 142 13.84 5.33 18.41
N SER A 143 14.94 4.58 18.31
CA SER A 143 16.27 5.18 18.36
C SER A 143 16.54 6.06 17.12
N PRO A 144 17.38 7.10 17.22
CA PRO A 144 17.70 7.96 16.07
C PRO A 144 18.22 7.19 14.85
N LEU A 145 18.99 6.13 15.07
CA LEU A 145 19.55 5.30 14.00
C LEU A 145 18.45 4.53 13.25
N VAL A 146 17.48 3.95 13.97
CA VAL A 146 16.34 3.26 13.34
C VAL A 146 15.43 4.26 12.62
N TRP A 147 15.27 5.47 13.16
CA TRP A 147 14.59 6.55 12.46
C TRP A 147 15.28 6.93 11.14
N CYS A 148 16.61 6.90 11.06
CA CYS A 148 17.30 7.11 9.79
C CYS A 148 16.96 6.05 8.73
N MET A 149 16.66 4.81 9.13
CA MET A 149 16.27 3.75 8.19
C MET A 149 14.93 4.04 7.49
N PHE A 150 14.05 4.86 8.07
CA PHE A 150 12.83 5.32 7.40
C PHE A 150 13.14 6.01 6.06
N TRP A 151 14.19 6.84 6.03
CA TRP A 151 14.61 7.54 4.82
C TRP A 151 15.21 6.61 3.76
N LEU A 152 15.71 5.45 4.19
CA LEU A 152 16.19 4.38 3.31
C LEU A 152 15.08 3.43 2.85
N SER A 153 13.82 3.65 3.27
CA SER A 153 12.70 2.82 2.85
C SER A 153 12.52 2.66 1.34
N PRO A 154 12.89 3.62 0.45
CA PRO A 154 12.81 3.40 -0.99
C PRO A 154 13.62 2.19 -1.47
N VAL A 155 14.71 1.82 -0.79
CA VAL A 155 15.51 0.64 -1.14
C VAL A 155 14.71 -0.66 -1.01
N ALA A 156 13.68 -0.68 -0.15
CA ALA A 156 12.80 -1.82 0.03
C ALA A 156 11.66 -1.88 -1.01
N ASP A 157 11.44 -0.81 -1.79
CA ASP A 157 10.33 -0.72 -2.75
C ASP A 157 10.31 -1.86 -3.79
N PRO A 158 11.44 -2.25 -4.44
CA PRO A 158 11.43 -3.36 -5.39
C PRO A 158 11.00 -4.69 -4.73
N LEU A 159 11.49 -4.94 -3.52
CA LEU A 159 11.16 -6.15 -2.75
C LEU A 159 9.69 -6.14 -2.31
N ALA A 160 9.18 -4.99 -1.90
CA ALA A 160 7.77 -4.81 -1.55
C ALA A 160 6.86 -5.08 -2.75
N VAL A 161 7.20 -4.57 -3.93
CA VAL A 161 6.45 -4.83 -5.18
C VAL A 161 6.49 -6.30 -5.53
N VAL A 162 7.65 -6.96 -5.51
CA VAL A 162 7.74 -8.42 -5.77
C VAL A 162 6.86 -9.22 -4.79
N ARG A 163 6.87 -8.84 -3.51
CA ARG A 163 6.05 -9.47 -2.48
C ARG A 163 4.55 -9.29 -2.73
N ILE A 164 4.16 -8.12 -3.24
CA ILE A 164 2.79 -7.81 -3.66
C ILE A 164 2.38 -8.66 -4.87
N PHE A 165 3.23 -8.79 -5.88
CA PHE A 165 2.97 -9.67 -7.04
C PHE A 165 2.75 -11.12 -6.59
N TRP A 166 3.62 -11.64 -5.73
CA TRP A 166 3.44 -12.97 -5.14
C TRP A 166 2.11 -13.09 -4.38
N SER A 167 1.75 -12.04 -3.65
CA SER A 167 0.49 -12.03 -2.94
C SER A 167 -0.70 -11.99 -3.87
N ALA A 168 -0.65 -11.26 -4.98
CA ALA A 168 -1.73 -11.21 -5.96
C ALA A 168 -2.08 -12.62 -6.47
N LEU A 169 -1.06 -13.48 -6.62
CA LEU A 169 -1.20 -14.88 -7.05
C LEU A 169 -1.62 -15.86 -5.94
N THR A 170 -1.60 -15.45 -4.67
CA THR A 170 -1.91 -16.32 -3.53
C THR A 170 -3.11 -15.81 -2.73
N ARG A 171 -3.87 -16.69 -2.09
CA ARG A 171 -4.96 -16.26 -1.18
C ARG A 171 -4.51 -16.44 0.27
N PRO A 172 -4.49 -15.39 1.10
CA PRO A 172 -4.14 -15.53 2.51
C PRO A 172 -5.21 -16.37 3.22
N THR A 173 -4.78 -17.37 3.98
CA THR A 173 -5.67 -18.28 4.72
C THR A 173 -5.63 -18.06 6.24
N GLN A 174 -4.76 -17.19 6.74
CA GLN A 174 -4.58 -16.95 8.17
C GLN A 174 -4.52 -15.45 8.48
N TRP A 175 -5.07 -15.02 9.61
CA TRP A 175 -4.97 -13.64 10.10
C TRP A 175 -5.13 -13.56 11.61
N ARG A 176 -4.17 -12.91 12.31
CA ARG A 176 -4.18 -12.70 13.77
C ARG A 176 -4.54 -13.98 14.55
N GLY A 177 -3.91 -15.09 14.19
CA GLY A 177 -4.15 -16.41 14.80
C GLY A 177 -5.43 -17.12 14.36
N ARG A 178 -6.27 -16.50 13.50
CA ARG A 178 -7.48 -17.12 12.95
C ARG A 178 -7.19 -17.73 11.59
N SER A 179 -7.63 -18.97 11.37
CA SER A 179 -7.56 -19.65 10.08
C SER A 179 -8.92 -19.54 9.38
N TYR A 180 -8.91 -19.05 8.14
CA TYR A 180 -10.09 -18.97 7.29
C TYR A 180 -10.02 -20.16 6.33
N ARG A 181 -11.09 -20.97 6.27
CA ARG A 181 -11.19 -22.02 5.25
C ARG A 181 -11.22 -21.36 3.88
N LYS A 182 -10.63 -22.01 2.86
CA LYS A 182 -10.83 -21.63 1.46
C LYS A 182 -12.34 -21.56 1.22
N PHE A 183 -12.87 -20.37 0.99
CA PHE A 183 -14.22 -20.24 0.43
C PHE A 183 -14.19 -20.90 -0.96
N GLN A 184 -14.92 -22.00 -1.11
CA GLN A 184 -15.28 -22.52 -2.43
C GLN A 184 -16.21 -21.48 -3.06
N LEU A 185 -15.82 -20.97 -4.23
CA LEU A 185 -16.68 -20.17 -5.09
C LEU A 185 -17.77 -21.06 -5.67
#